data_AF-A0A6A5C4C0-F1
#
_entry.id   AF-A0A6A5C4C0-F1
#
_cell.length_a   1.000
_cell.length_b   1.000
_cell.length_c   1.000
_cell.angle_alpha   90.00
_cell.angle_beta   90.00
_cell.angle_gamma   90.00
#
_symmetry.space_group_name_H-M   'P 1'
#
loop_
_entity.id
_entity.type
_entity.pdbx_description
1 polymer ?
#
loop_
_entity_poly.entity_id
_entity_poly.type
_entity_poly.pdbx_seq_one_letter_code
_entity_poly.pdbx_strand_id
1 'polypeptide(L)'
;MGHQGLIQSQRGRMDNVETQLIGSMILTCPSRETMRRGLEISGMEASHQSVVMVTFERAQFLQYQGGKKKYRRLISRHDLTSKMIAHPMLFVMSPSGHIHSLVFKQSESRELRSIKKGLLRMLTTEAVKSSRGQTDGFGGKYYQRYEKSHSSKFLTILQKYSKKDFIRIPLSKRRMQYEGMHVVNVSKDKHVVQSA
;
A
#
# COMPACT_ATOMS: atom_id res chain seq x y z
N MET A 1 45.25 -7.20 -6.18
CA MET A 1 44.20 -7.05 -5.13
C MET A 1 42.88 -6.80 -5.84
N GLY A 2 41.97 -7.77 -5.80
CA GLY A 2 40.81 -7.84 -6.69
C GLY A 2 39.67 -6.89 -6.30
N HIS A 3 39.26 -6.04 -7.24
CA HIS A 3 37.96 -5.35 -7.21
C HIS A 3 36.84 -6.37 -7.42
N GLN A 4 36.32 -6.93 -6.32
CA GLN A 4 35.11 -7.74 -6.37
C GLN A 4 33.87 -6.83 -6.46
N GLY A 5 33.37 -6.71 -7.69
CA GLY A 5 31.94 -6.87 -7.97
C GLY A 5 31.00 -5.75 -7.50
N LEU A 6 31.27 -4.51 -7.89
CA LEU A 6 30.17 -3.60 -8.20
C LEU A 6 29.49 -4.14 -9.46
N ILE A 7 28.34 -4.81 -9.30
CA ILE A 7 27.41 -4.95 -10.43
C ILE A 7 26.99 -3.52 -10.75
N GLN A 8 27.67 -2.91 -11.71
CA GLN A 8 27.18 -1.71 -12.37
C GLN A 8 25.79 -2.07 -12.91
N SER A 9 24.74 -1.59 -12.26
CA SER A 9 23.44 -1.52 -12.90
C SER A 9 23.59 -0.52 -14.04
N GLN A 10 24.07 -0.98 -15.19
CA GLN A 10 24.03 -0.20 -16.41
C GLN A 10 22.58 0.23 -16.59
N ARG A 11 22.33 1.54 -16.68
CA ARG A 11 21.04 2.08 -17.10
C ARG A 11 20.65 1.38 -18.40
N GLY A 12 19.68 0.47 -18.34
CA GLY A 12 19.16 -0.22 -19.53
C GLY A 12 19.26 -1.75 -19.52
N ARG A 13 20.01 -2.41 -18.62
CA ARG A 13 19.93 -3.87 -18.47
C ARG A 13 18.90 -4.26 -17.42
N MET A 14 17.74 -4.76 -17.88
CA MET A 14 16.71 -5.39 -17.05
C MET A 14 17.09 -6.84 -16.72
N ASP A 15 18.27 -7.07 -16.13
CA ASP A 15 18.46 -8.33 -15.40
C ASP A 15 17.53 -8.26 -14.16
N ASN A 16 16.95 -9.38 -13.75
CA ASN A 16 15.91 -9.45 -12.72
C ASN A 16 16.36 -8.86 -11.37
N VAL A 17 16.25 -7.55 -11.21
CA VAL A 17 16.52 -6.84 -9.96
C VAL A 17 15.27 -6.94 -9.11
N GLU A 18 15.16 -8.06 -8.39
CA GLU A 18 14.15 -8.18 -7.35
C GLU A 18 14.45 -7.17 -6.23
N THR A 19 13.42 -6.42 -5.81
CA THR A 19 13.49 -5.51 -4.67
C THR A 19 12.41 -5.88 -3.67
N GLN A 20 12.79 -6.00 -2.40
CA GLN A 20 11.89 -6.29 -1.31
C GLN A 20 11.70 -5.05 -0.44
N LEU A 21 10.48 -4.84 0.04
CA LEU A 21 10.17 -3.89 1.10
C LEU A 21 9.72 -4.70 2.32
N ILE A 22 10.47 -4.59 3.41
CA ILE A 22 10.15 -5.25 4.68
C ILE A 22 9.94 -4.16 5.73
N GLY A 23 8.92 -4.29 6.58
CA GLY A 23 8.63 -3.25 7.55
C GLY A 23 7.37 -3.47 8.38
N SER A 24 7.08 -2.50 9.24
CA SER A 24 5.84 -2.39 10.01
C SER A 24 5.12 -1.09 9.67
N MET A 25 3.81 -1.20 9.49
CA MET A 25 2.92 -0.08 9.21
C MET A 25 1.88 -0.02 10.33
N ILE A 26 1.71 1.15 10.92
CA ILE A 26 0.80 1.38 12.04
C ILE A 26 -0.34 2.31 11.56
N LEU A 27 -1.56 1.89 11.83
CA LEU A 27 -2.79 2.63 11.55
C LEU A 27 -3.34 3.22 12.84
N THR A 28 -3.54 4.53 12.89
CA THR A 28 -4.00 5.24 14.10
C THR A 28 -5.07 6.28 13.76
N CYS A 29 -5.81 6.71 14.78
CA CYS A 29 -6.70 7.87 14.67
C CYS A 29 -5.85 9.16 14.78
N PRO A 30 -5.89 10.07 13.80
CA PRO A 30 -5.18 11.35 13.90
C PRO A 30 -5.81 12.28 14.95
N SER A 31 -5.08 13.32 15.35
CA SER A 31 -5.65 14.40 16.17
C SER A 31 -6.81 15.10 15.47
N ARG A 32 -7.73 15.72 16.23
CA ARG A 32 -8.90 16.44 15.65
C ARG A 32 -8.49 17.47 14.60
N GLU A 33 -7.42 18.21 14.85
CA GLU A 33 -6.87 19.17 13.89
C GLU A 33 -6.37 18.51 12.60
N THR A 34 -5.60 17.42 12.74
CA THR A 34 -5.06 16.68 11.59
C THR A 34 -6.18 16.05 10.76
N MET A 35 -7.21 15.53 11.42
CA MET A 35 -8.42 15.01 10.78
C MET A 35 -9.12 16.10 9.96
N ARG A 36 -9.37 17.27 10.56
CA ARG A 36 -10.02 18.40 9.88
C ARG A 36 -9.25 18.81 8.62
N ARG A 37 -7.94 19.03 8.74
CA ARG A 37 -7.08 19.38 7.59
C ARG A 37 -7.07 18.29 6.51
N GLY A 38 -7.04 17.01 6.91
CA GLY A 38 -7.08 15.88 5.97
C GLY A 38 -8.39 15.81 5.16
N LEU A 39 -9.52 16.13 5.79
CA LEU A 39 -10.83 16.22 5.15
C LEU A 39 -10.92 17.43 4.22
N GLU A 40 -10.45 18.61 4.66
CA GLU A 40 -10.37 19.82 3.84
C GLU A 40 -9.57 19.58 2.55
N ILE A 41 -8.37 18.98 2.67
CA ILE A 41 -7.53 18.64 1.50
C ILE A 41 -8.22 17.63 0.58
N SER A 42 -8.99 16.71 1.15
CA SER A 42 -9.71 15.69 0.38
C SER A 42 -11.01 16.20 -0.23
N GLY A 43 -11.43 17.44 0.07
CA GLY A 43 -12.71 18.00 -0.36
C GLY A 43 -13.91 17.26 0.21
N MET A 44 -13.81 16.74 1.44
CA MET A 44 -14.86 15.93 2.06
C MET A 44 -15.33 16.53 3.38
N GLU A 45 -16.62 16.34 3.68
CA GLU A 45 -17.20 16.80 4.95
C GLU A 45 -16.96 15.80 6.09
N ALA A 46 -16.88 16.32 7.32
CA ALA A 46 -16.55 15.55 8.51
C ALA A 46 -17.65 14.58 8.98
N SER A 47 -18.88 14.72 8.49
CA SER A 47 -20.06 14.07 9.08
C SER A 47 -20.12 12.55 8.92
N HIS A 48 -19.38 11.95 7.98
CA HIS A 48 -19.56 10.53 7.64
C HIS A 48 -18.28 9.75 7.31
N GLN A 49 -17.09 10.23 7.69
CA GLN A 49 -15.84 9.64 7.19
C GLN A 49 -14.79 9.41 8.27
N SER A 50 -14.16 8.25 8.19
CA SER A 50 -13.05 7.87 9.07
C SER A 50 -11.74 8.27 8.42
N VAL A 51 -11.01 9.20 9.07
CA VAL A 51 -9.64 9.54 8.67
C VAL A 51 -8.68 8.66 9.46
N VAL A 52 -7.77 8.01 8.76
CA VAL A 52 -6.76 7.13 9.35
C VAL A 52 -5.38 7.69 9.05
N MET A 53 -4.55 7.78 10.08
CA MET A 53 -3.14 8.11 9.96
C MET A 53 -2.30 6.85 9.84
N VAL A 54 -1.42 6.84 8.84
CA VAL A 54 -0.50 5.77 8.53
C VAL A 54 0.90 6.22 8.84
N THR A 55 1.56 5.47 9.71
CA THR A 55 2.99 5.64 10.01
C THR A 55 3.73 4.36 9.64
N PHE A 56 4.95 4.51 9.13
CA PHE A 56 5.85 3.38 8.89
C PHE A 56 6.91 3.43 9.97
N GLU A 57 6.75 2.62 11.02
CA GLU A 57 7.70 2.59 12.13
C GLU A 57 9.04 1.97 11.68
N ARG A 58 8.96 0.91 10.87
CA ARG A 58 10.12 0.26 10.26
C ARG A 58 9.87 0.08 8.78
N ALA A 59 10.86 0.41 7.96
CA ALA A 59 10.85 0.12 6.53
C ALA A 59 12.29 -0.16 6.08
N GLN A 60 12.49 -1.18 5.26
CA GLN A 60 13.77 -1.52 4.67
C GLN A 60 13.56 -1.93 3.23
N PHE A 61 14.12 -1.13 2.32
CA PHE A 61 14.23 -1.50 0.91
C PHE A 61 15.49 -2.32 0.71
N LEU A 62 15.32 -3.55 0.24
CA LEU A 62 16.40 -4.48 -0.06
C LEU A 62 16.39 -4.83 -1.54
N GLN A 63 17.56 -4.98 -2.15
CA GLN A 63 17.75 -5.35 -3.53
C GLN A 63 18.50 -6.68 -3.60
N TYR A 64 18.06 -7.55 -4.51
CA TYR A 64 18.81 -8.75 -4.84
C TYR A 64 20.11 -8.38 -5.56
N GLN A 65 21.24 -8.86 -5.06
CA GLN A 65 22.57 -8.56 -5.61
C GLN A 65 23.40 -9.82 -5.91
N GLY A 66 22.83 -11.02 -5.75
CA GLY A 66 23.54 -12.29 -5.93
C GLY A 66 24.59 -12.61 -4.85
N GLY A 67 25.05 -13.87 -4.80
CA GLY A 67 26.10 -14.34 -3.86
C GLY A 67 25.60 -14.82 -2.49
N LYS A 68 26.52 -14.96 -1.51
CA LYS A 68 26.26 -15.53 -0.16
C LYS A 68 25.25 -14.75 0.69
N LYS A 69 25.10 -13.44 0.48
CA LYS A 69 24.03 -12.60 1.05
C LYS A 69 23.14 -12.11 -0.08
N LYS A 70 22.01 -12.80 -0.28
CA LYS A 70 21.12 -12.63 -1.45
C LYS A 70 20.52 -11.22 -1.55
N TYR A 71 20.16 -10.60 -0.43
CA TYR A 71 19.54 -9.26 -0.38
C TYR A 71 20.39 -8.29 0.45
N ARG A 72 20.57 -7.07 -0.08
CA ARG A 72 21.27 -5.96 0.58
C ARG A 72 20.45 -4.69 0.50
N ARG A 73 20.75 -3.68 1.32
CA ARG A 73 20.06 -2.38 1.27
C ARG A 73 20.06 -1.83 -0.16
N LEU A 74 18.90 -1.40 -0.64
CA LEU A 74 18.72 -0.84 -1.97
C LEU A 74 19.64 0.38 -2.14
N ILE A 75 20.57 0.28 -3.09
CA ILE A 75 21.45 1.38 -3.45
C ILE A 75 20.67 2.30 -4.39
N SER A 76 20.28 3.47 -3.90
CA SER A 76 19.55 4.47 -4.67
C SER A 76 20.01 5.88 -4.32
N ARG A 77 19.79 6.85 -5.22
CA ARG A 77 20.23 8.24 -5.04
C ARG A 77 19.62 8.91 -3.80
N HIS A 78 18.48 8.41 -3.35
CA HIS A 78 17.77 8.90 -2.18
C HIS A 78 17.50 7.76 -1.23
N ASP A 79 17.70 7.99 0.06
CA ASP A 79 17.38 6.99 1.06
C ASP A 79 15.86 6.79 1.20
N LEU A 80 15.30 5.87 0.41
CA LEU A 80 13.86 5.56 0.42
C LEU A 80 13.40 5.01 1.77
N THR A 81 14.26 4.30 2.49
CA THR A 81 13.97 3.78 3.83
C THR A 81 13.66 4.92 4.80
N SER A 82 14.59 5.86 4.95
CA SER A 82 14.42 6.99 5.88
C SER A 82 13.25 7.88 5.47
N LYS A 83 13.06 8.11 4.16
CA LYS A 83 11.92 8.89 3.65
C LYS A 83 10.56 8.23 3.90
N MET A 84 10.48 6.90 3.82
CA MET A 84 9.25 6.15 4.10
C MET A 84 8.80 6.34 5.55
N ILE A 85 9.77 6.27 6.49
CA ILE A 85 9.55 6.39 7.93
C ILE A 85 9.25 7.84 8.34
N ALA A 86 9.96 8.82 7.77
CA ALA A 86 9.91 10.21 8.22
C ALA A 86 8.55 10.92 8.06
N HIS A 87 7.69 10.43 7.17
CA HIS A 87 6.47 11.15 6.77
C HIS A 87 5.24 10.28 6.95
N PRO A 88 4.42 10.51 7.99
CA PRO A 88 3.09 9.92 8.04
C PRO A 88 2.25 10.41 6.86
N MET A 89 1.27 9.61 6.48
CA MET A 89 0.26 10.01 5.51
C MET A 89 -1.13 9.76 6.08
N LEU A 90 -2.15 10.39 5.50
CA LEU A 90 -3.54 10.12 5.86
C LEU A 90 -4.24 9.42 4.71
N PHE A 91 -5.23 8.61 5.03
CA PHE A 91 -6.24 8.24 4.07
C PHE A 91 -7.63 8.43 4.66
N VAL A 92 -8.58 8.71 3.77
CA VAL A 92 -9.97 8.91 4.13
C VAL A 92 -10.74 7.67 3.68
N MET A 93 -11.39 7.02 4.62
CA MET A 93 -12.26 5.89 4.36
C MET A 93 -13.69 6.36 4.14
N SER A 94 -14.36 5.73 3.18
CA SER A 94 -15.79 5.84 3.04
C SER A 94 -16.53 5.06 4.15
N PRO A 95 -17.83 5.31 4.34
CA PRO A 95 -18.68 4.50 5.20
C PRO A 95 -18.68 3.01 4.86
N SER A 96 -18.43 2.65 3.61
CA SER A 96 -18.43 1.26 3.16
C SER A 96 -17.08 0.54 3.38
N GLY A 97 -16.08 1.23 3.92
CA GLY A 97 -14.78 0.66 4.28
C GLY A 97 -13.68 0.81 3.21
N HIS A 98 -13.98 1.46 2.09
CA HIS A 98 -13.01 1.65 1.01
C HIS A 98 -12.21 2.93 1.18
N ILE A 99 -10.97 2.93 0.69
CA ILE A 99 -10.13 4.12 0.68
C ILE A 99 -10.61 5.06 -0.44
N HIS A 100 -11.18 6.19 -0.04
CA HIS A 100 -11.67 7.22 -0.94
C HIS A 100 -10.54 8.15 -1.39
N SER A 101 -9.80 8.73 -0.44
CA SER A 101 -8.73 9.70 -0.69
C SER A 101 -7.44 9.33 0.03
N LEU A 102 -6.31 9.75 -0.54
CA LEU A 102 -4.97 9.61 0.03
C LEU A 102 -4.33 11.01 0.14
N VAL A 103 -3.92 11.40 1.33
CA VAL A 103 -3.29 12.69 1.61
C VAL A 103 -1.84 12.46 1.97
N PHE A 104 -0.94 12.98 1.14
CA PHE A 104 0.50 12.85 1.28
C PHE A 104 1.14 14.19 1.67
N LYS A 105 2.29 14.13 2.33
CA LYS A 105 3.12 15.32 2.52
C LYS A 105 3.60 15.82 1.15
N GLN A 106 3.47 17.12 0.88
CA GLN A 106 3.81 17.72 -0.42
C GLN A 106 5.27 17.50 -0.85
N SER A 107 6.19 17.44 0.12
CA SER A 107 7.61 17.18 -0.09
C SER A 107 7.94 15.73 -0.49
N GLU A 108 6.99 14.80 -0.43
CA GLU A 108 7.23 13.42 -0.83
C GLU A 108 7.39 13.28 -2.35
N SER A 109 8.40 12.50 -2.75
CA SER A 109 8.62 12.19 -4.16
C SER A 109 7.46 11.35 -4.72
N ARG A 110 7.30 11.39 -6.05
CA ARG A 110 6.25 10.64 -6.74
C ARG A 110 6.39 9.14 -6.54
N GLU A 111 7.62 8.64 -6.49
CA GLU A 111 7.95 7.23 -6.29
C GLU A 111 7.48 6.76 -4.93
N LEU A 112 7.80 7.51 -3.86
CA LEU A 112 7.40 7.16 -2.50
C LEU A 112 5.88 7.18 -2.34
N ARG A 113 5.21 8.21 -2.88
CA ARG A 113 3.75 8.28 -2.90
C ARG A 113 3.13 7.10 -3.64
N SER A 114 3.74 6.66 -4.74
CA SER A 114 3.28 5.50 -5.52
C SER A 114 3.43 4.19 -4.75
N ILE A 115 4.53 4.01 -4.00
CA ILE A 115 4.75 2.84 -3.14
C ILE A 115 3.70 2.82 -2.02
N LYS A 116 3.57 3.91 -1.27
CA LYS A 116 2.58 4.03 -0.18
C LYS A 116 1.15 3.82 -0.68
N LYS A 117 0.80 4.42 -1.82
CA LYS A 117 -0.48 4.17 -2.50
C LYS A 117 -0.68 2.69 -2.83
N GLY A 118 0.33 2.03 -3.39
CA GLY A 118 0.29 0.61 -3.71
C GLY A 118 -0.01 -0.25 -2.48
N LEU A 119 0.71 0.00 -1.38
CA LEU A 119 0.51 -0.70 -0.10
C LEU A 119 -0.91 -0.51 0.45
N LEU A 120 -1.38 0.74 0.52
CA LEU A 120 -2.70 1.04 1.06
C LEU A 120 -3.84 0.53 0.17
N ARG A 121 -3.65 0.49 -1.15
CA ARG A 121 -4.64 -0.10 -2.04
C ARG A 121 -4.84 -1.59 -1.78
N MET A 122 -3.84 -2.31 -1.27
CA MET A 122 -4.02 -3.71 -0.81
C MET A 122 -4.89 -3.81 0.45
N LEU A 123 -5.01 -2.73 1.23
CA LEU A 123 -5.87 -2.69 2.42
C LEU A 123 -7.29 -2.19 2.12
N THR A 124 -7.59 -1.79 0.88
CA THR A 124 -8.91 -1.24 0.55
C THR A 124 -9.98 -2.34 0.66
N THR A 125 -10.97 -2.15 1.53
CA THR A 125 -12.02 -3.13 1.78
C THR A 125 -13.41 -2.61 1.43
N GLU A 126 -14.39 -3.51 1.35
CA GLU A 126 -15.80 -3.15 1.19
C GLU A 126 -16.66 -4.04 2.09
N ALA A 127 -17.24 -3.44 3.14
CA ALA A 127 -18.12 -4.14 4.07
C ALA A 127 -19.46 -4.51 3.42
N VAL A 128 -19.95 -3.67 2.49
CA VAL A 128 -21.28 -3.83 1.87
C VAL A 128 -21.19 -4.60 0.56
N LYS A 129 -20.38 -4.13 -0.39
CA LYS A 129 -20.31 -4.71 -1.74
C LYS A 129 -19.58 -6.05 -1.75
N SER A 130 -20.04 -7.00 -2.56
CA SER A 130 -19.34 -8.28 -2.79
C SER A 130 -18.07 -8.12 -3.61
N SER A 131 -17.97 -7.01 -4.35
CA SER A 131 -16.87 -6.74 -5.25
C SER A 131 -16.84 -5.29 -5.73
N ARG A 132 -15.70 -4.85 -6.28
CA ARG A 132 -15.49 -3.48 -6.76
C ARG A 132 -14.49 -3.44 -7.91
N GLY A 133 -14.76 -2.57 -8.89
CA GLY A 133 -13.76 -2.13 -9.85
C GLY A 133 -12.77 -1.15 -9.23
N GLN A 134 -11.49 -1.50 -9.24
CA GLN A 134 -10.38 -0.63 -8.84
C GLN A 134 -9.80 0.00 -10.11
N THR A 135 -9.86 1.33 -10.23
CA THR A 135 -9.43 2.06 -11.44
C THR A 135 -7.97 2.51 -11.39
N ASP A 136 -7.33 2.47 -10.23
CA ASP A 136 -5.99 3.02 -9.99
C ASP A 136 -5.12 2.14 -9.07
N GLY A 137 -5.39 0.83 -9.08
CA GLY A 137 -4.73 -0.14 -8.24
C GLY A 137 -3.26 -0.40 -8.62
N PHE A 138 -2.52 -1.13 -7.75
CA PHE A 138 -1.06 -1.25 -7.83
C PHE A 138 -0.52 -1.71 -9.22
N GLY A 139 -1.27 -2.56 -9.92
CA GLY A 139 -0.96 -3.07 -11.26
C GLY A 139 -1.74 -2.47 -12.44
N GLY A 140 -2.70 -1.57 -12.21
CA GLY A 140 -3.65 -1.10 -13.23
C GLY A 140 -5.11 -1.23 -12.80
N LYS A 141 -6.03 -1.23 -13.78
CA LYS A 141 -7.46 -1.43 -13.51
C LYS A 141 -7.74 -2.90 -13.27
N TYR A 142 -8.35 -3.25 -12.15
CA TYR A 142 -8.72 -4.64 -11.82
C TYR A 142 -10.06 -4.73 -11.10
N TYR A 143 -10.63 -5.93 -11.08
CA TYR A 143 -11.82 -6.24 -10.30
C TYR A 143 -11.42 -6.96 -9.02
N GLN A 144 -11.91 -6.52 -7.88
CA GLN A 144 -11.62 -7.18 -6.61
C GLN A 144 -12.89 -7.84 -6.07
N ARG A 145 -12.80 -9.14 -5.78
CA ARG A 145 -13.84 -9.89 -5.08
C ARG A 145 -13.52 -9.94 -3.58
N TYR A 146 -14.57 -9.84 -2.77
CA TYR A 146 -14.50 -9.87 -1.32
C TYR A 146 -15.21 -11.12 -0.81
N GLU A 147 -14.45 -12.08 -0.30
CA GLU A 147 -14.97 -13.25 0.42
C GLU A 147 -15.24 -12.84 1.86
N LYS A 148 -16.49 -12.95 2.32
CA LYS A 148 -16.93 -12.44 3.63
C LYS A 148 -17.35 -13.58 4.53
N SER A 149 -16.86 -13.56 5.76
CA SER A 149 -17.30 -14.42 6.84
C SER A 149 -17.79 -13.57 8.01
N HIS A 150 -18.94 -13.95 8.57
CA HIS A 150 -19.60 -13.20 9.63
C HIS A 150 -19.46 -13.98 10.94
N SER A 151 -18.90 -13.34 11.96
CA SER A 151 -19.00 -13.78 13.35
C SER A 151 -19.96 -12.87 14.12
N SER A 152 -20.19 -13.15 15.41
CA SER A 152 -21.04 -12.29 16.25
C SER A 152 -20.52 -10.84 16.33
N LYS A 153 -19.21 -10.65 16.49
CA LYS A 153 -18.58 -9.33 16.72
C LYS A 153 -17.88 -8.75 15.49
N PHE A 154 -17.49 -9.59 14.54
CA PHE A 154 -16.61 -9.19 13.43
C PHE A 154 -17.15 -9.61 12.07
N LEU A 155 -16.83 -8.81 11.07
CA LEU A 155 -16.87 -9.16 9.65
C LEU A 155 -15.43 -9.41 9.20
N THR A 156 -15.11 -10.64 8.83
CA THR A 156 -13.82 -11.00 8.24
C THR A 156 -13.96 -10.92 6.73
N ILE A 157 -13.09 -10.14 6.08
CA ILE A 157 -13.04 -9.93 4.64
C ILE A 157 -11.72 -10.48 4.13
N LEU A 158 -11.79 -11.57 3.38
CA LEU A 158 -10.67 -12.13 2.65
C LEU A 158 -10.65 -11.54 1.23
N GLN A 159 -9.49 -11.01 0.88
CA GLN A 159 -9.21 -10.40 -0.40
C GLN A 159 -8.13 -11.19 -1.09
N LYS A 160 -8.42 -11.66 -2.29
CA LYS A 160 -7.44 -12.30 -3.16
C LYS A 160 -7.41 -11.53 -4.47
N TYR A 161 -6.22 -11.40 -5.03
CA TYR A 161 -6.06 -10.95 -6.40
C TYR A 161 -4.99 -11.77 -7.09
N SER A 162 -5.16 -11.89 -8.39
CA SER A 162 -4.29 -12.57 -9.32
C SER A 162 -4.18 -11.74 -10.60
N LYS A 163 -3.30 -12.14 -11.51
CA LYS A 163 -3.21 -11.53 -12.84
C LYS A 163 -4.55 -11.55 -13.61
N LYS A 164 -5.40 -12.55 -13.37
CA LYS A 164 -6.69 -12.75 -14.05
C LYS A 164 -7.72 -11.67 -13.70
N ASP A 165 -7.56 -11.03 -12.55
CA ASP A 165 -8.50 -10.02 -12.05
C ASP A 165 -8.30 -8.66 -12.73
N PHE A 166 -7.18 -8.46 -13.45
CA PHE A 166 -6.88 -7.20 -14.12
C PHE A 166 -7.62 -7.05 -15.44
N ILE A 167 -8.47 -6.02 -15.53
CA ILE A 167 -9.13 -5.58 -16.76
C ILE A 167 -8.10 -5.01 -17.73
N ARG A 168 -7.16 -4.21 -17.23
CA ARG A 168 -6.10 -3.61 -18.05
C ARG A 168 -4.81 -3.44 -17.25
N ILE A 169 -3.77 -4.16 -17.67
CA ILE A 169 -2.41 -3.99 -17.18
C ILE A 169 -1.61 -3.11 -18.16
N PRO A 170 -1.05 -1.97 -17.71
CA PRO A 170 -0.15 -1.14 -18.52
C PRO A 170 1.03 -1.96 -19.07
N LEU A 171 1.48 -1.66 -20.29
CA LEU A 171 2.55 -2.41 -20.97
C LEU A 171 3.80 -2.57 -20.10
N SER A 172 4.22 -1.50 -19.43
CA SER A 172 5.40 -1.49 -18.55
C SER A 172 5.30 -2.43 -17.35
N LYS A 173 4.10 -2.88 -16.98
CA LYS A 173 3.86 -3.72 -15.80
C LYS A 173 3.44 -5.15 -16.15
N ARG A 174 3.23 -5.51 -17.42
CA ARG A 174 2.73 -6.85 -17.82
C ARG A 174 3.66 -8.02 -17.46
N ARG A 175 4.95 -7.72 -17.30
CA ARG A 175 6.00 -8.69 -16.93
C ARG A 175 6.02 -9.03 -15.44
N MET A 176 5.31 -8.28 -14.61
CA MET A 176 5.20 -8.59 -13.18
C MET A 176 4.28 -9.81 -12.98
N GLN A 177 4.62 -10.64 -12.01
CA GLN A 177 3.69 -11.63 -11.48
C GLN A 177 2.76 -10.93 -10.48
N TYR A 178 1.47 -11.20 -10.61
CA TYR A 178 0.43 -10.55 -9.82
C TYR A 178 -0.28 -11.61 -9.00
N GLU A 179 0.08 -11.70 -7.73
CA GLU A 179 -0.59 -12.53 -6.75
C GLU A 179 -0.57 -11.80 -5.41
N GLY A 180 -1.65 -11.94 -4.65
CA GLY A 180 -1.67 -11.46 -3.29
C GLY A 180 -2.96 -11.81 -2.59
N MET A 181 -2.85 -11.89 -1.28
CA MET A 181 -3.92 -12.23 -0.39
C MET A 181 -3.81 -11.39 0.87
N HIS A 182 -4.93 -10.88 1.36
CA HIS A 182 -5.00 -10.12 2.59
C HIS A 182 -6.32 -10.39 3.31
N VAL A 183 -6.27 -10.46 4.64
CA VAL A 183 -7.42 -10.70 5.51
C VAL A 183 -7.62 -9.47 6.38
N VAL A 184 -8.84 -8.97 6.41
CA VAL A 184 -9.23 -7.83 7.24
C VAL A 184 -10.35 -8.20 8.17
N ASN A 185 -10.21 -7.88 9.45
CA ASN A 185 -11.28 -7.97 10.41
C ASN A 185 -11.87 -6.58 10.63
N VAL A 186 -13.17 -6.44 10.43
CA VAL A 186 -13.93 -5.21 10.68
C VAL A 186 -14.82 -5.44 11.89
N SER A 187 -14.70 -4.58 12.91
CA SER A 187 -15.63 -4.59 14.03
C SER A 187 -17.02 -4.15 13.54
N LYS A 188 -18.05 -4.96 13.81
CA LYS A 188 -19.42 -4.61 13.44
C LYS A 188 -19.94 -3.40 14.21
N ASP A 189 -19.56 -3.27 15.48
CA ASP A 189 -20.02 -2.18 16.34
C ASP A 189 -19.32 -0.87 16.04
N LYS A 190 -18.00 -0.91 15.80
CA LYS A 190 -17.17 0.28 15.62
C LYS A 190 -16.98 0.67 14.16
N HIS A 191 -17.35 -0.19 13.22
CA HIS A 191 -17.14 -0.01 11.77
C HIS A 191 -15.68 0.32 11.39
N VAL A 192 -14.71 -0.12 12.19
CA VAL A 192 -13.28 0.09 11.95
C VAL A 192 -12.57 -1.23 11.68
N VAL A 193 -11.54 -1.15 10.84
CA VAL A 193 -10.57 -2.22 10.65
C VAL A 193 -9.80 -2.43 11.96
N GLN A 194 -9.78 -3.66 12.45
CA GLN A 194 -8.89 -4.09 13.53
C GLN A 194 -7.76 -4.95 12.97
N SER A 195 -6.56 -4.78 13.51
CA SER A 195 -5.48 -5.74 13.28
C SER A 195 -5.93 -7.11 13.77
N ALA A 196 -5.72 -8.14 12.96
CA ALA A 196 -5.80 -9.52 13.41
C ALA A 196 -4.73 -9.81 14.48
#